data_AF-A0A967W0T4-F1
#
_entry.id   AF-A0A967W0T4-F1
#
_cell.length_a   1.000
_cell.length_b   1.000
_cell.length_c   1.000
_cell.angle_alpha   90.00
_cell.angle_beta   90.00
_cell.angle_gamma   90.00
#
_symmetry.space_group_name_H-M   'P 1'
#
loop_
_entity.id
_entity.type
_entity.pdbx_description
1 polymer ?
#
loop_
_entity_poly.entity_id
_entity_poly.type
_entity_poly.pdbx_seq_one_letter_code
_entity_poly.pdbx_strand_id
1 'polypeptide(L)'
;MESIAESVITPEIINEAMDYDDYRQMIDELLEEDKTTGDNHSEEMVHYTKMNVQRMKRLDKQVELNDSLVKELNGLDEDWVWLVLTEAWCGD
;
A
#
# COMPACT_ATOMS: atom_id res chain seq x y z
N MET A 1 29.92 19.50 -16.89
CA MET A 1 30.10 18.97 -15.52
C MET A 1 29.44 19.99 -14.60
N GLU A 2 28.40 19.69 -13.85
CA GLU A 2 27.73 18.44 -13.52
C GLU A 2 26.47 18.82 -12.71
N SER A 3 25.36 18.12 -12.92
CA SER A 3 24.34 17.88 -11.91
C SER A 3 23.34 16.93 -12.56
N ILE A 4 23.64 15.64 -12.46
CA ILE A 4 22.60 14.62 -12.53
C ILE A 4 21.80 14.86 -11.25
N ALA A 5 20.53 15.26 -11.37
CA ALA A 5 19.67 15.44 -10.21
C ALA A 5 19.74 14.18 -9.34
N GLU A 6 20.11 14.34 -8.07
CA GLU A 6 20.11 13.22 -7.13
C GLU A 6 18.73 12.57 -7.16
N SER A 7 18.70 11.23 -7.20
CA SER A 7 17.44 10.48 -7.14
C SER A 7 16.72 10.83 -5.85
N VAL A 8 15.50 11.36 -5.95
CA VAL A 8 14.66 11.71 -4.79
C VAL A 8 14.30 10.47 -3.97
N ILE A 9 14.26 9.29 -4.60
CA ILE A 9 14.06 8.01 -3.93
C ILE A 9 15.44 7.39 -3.69
N THR A 10 15.84 7.28 -2.42
CA THR A 10 17.11 6.70 -2.00
C THR A 10 16.86 5.42 -1.19
N PRO A 11 17.87 4.54 -1.04
CA PRO A 11 17.77 3.37 -0.19
C PRO A 11 17.39 3.71 1.27
N GLU A 12 17.84 4.85 1.79
CA GLU A 12 17.50 5.30 3.14
C GLU A 12 16.00 5.56 3.27
N ILE A 13 15.38 6.24 2.30
CA ILE A 13 13.92 6.48 2.29
C ILE A 13 13.14 5.18 2.17
N ILE A 14 13.62 4.24 1.35
CA ILE A 14 12.99 2.92 1.20
C ILE A 14 13.05 2.14 2.53
N ASN A 15 14.17 2.22 3.25
CA ASN A 15 14.33 1.54 4.54
C ASN A 15 13.48 2.17 5.66
N GLU A 16 13.02 3.41 5.51
CA GLU A 16 12.08 4.06 6.43
C GLU A 16 10.60 3.76 6.09
N ALA A 17 10.33 3.17 4.93
CA ALA A 17 8.97 2.84 4.52
C ALA A 17 8.40 1.69 5.37
N MET A 18 7.08 1.70 5.51
CA MET A 18 6.31 0.65 6.14
C MET A 18 6.08 -0.49 5.15
N ASP A 19 6.16 -1.74 5.60
CA ASP A 19 5.76 -2.87 4.77
C ASP A 19 4.23 -3.01 4.69
N TYR A 20 3.75 -3.88 3.81
CA TYR A 20 2.32 -4.04 3.60
C TYR A 20 1.59 -4.59 4.83
N ASP A 21 2.19 -5.52 5.56
CA ASP A 21 1.54 -6.16 6.72
C ASP A 21 1.41 -5.16 7.87
N ASP A 22 2.44 -4.36 8.11
CA ASP A 22 2.42 -3.25 9.07
C ASP A 22 1.37 -2.20 8.69
N TYR A 23 1.24 -1.87 7.40
CA TYR A 23 0.18 -0.97 6.90
C TYR A 23 -1.21 -1.55 7.17
N ARG A 24 -1.42 -2.84 6.88
CA ARG A 24 -2.68 -3.54 7.11
C ARG A 24 -3.05 -3.58 8.59
N GLN A 25 -2.06 -3.75 9.47
CA GLN A 25 -2.28 -3.71 10.92
C GLN A 25 -2.65 -2.29 11.37
N MET A 26 -1.88 -1.27 10.99
CA MET A 26 -2.12 0.12 11.37
C MET A 26 -3.54 0.57 11.03
N ILE A 27 -4.04 0.25 9.83
CA ILE A 27 -5.38 0.67 9.43
C ILE A 27 -6.50 -0.11 10.14
N ASP A 28 -6.26 -1.37 10.52
CA ASP A 28 -7.20 -2.15 11.32
C ASP A 28 -7.27 -1.56 12.75
N GLU A 29 -6.13 -1.20 13.35
CA GLU A 29 -6.05 -0.52 14.66
C GLU A 29 -6.72 0.86 14.66
N LEU A 30 -6.47 1.68 13.62
CA LEU A 30 -7.15 2.97 13.47
C LEU A 30 -8.67 2.82 13.38
N LEU A 31 -9.14 1.79 12.69
CA LEU A 31 -10.57 1.55 12.54
C LEU A 31 -11.23 1.10 13.85
N GLU A 32 -10.51 0.40 14.72
CA GLU A 32 -10.98 0.07 16.08
C GLU A 32 -11.19 1.33 16.95
N GLU A 33 -10.46 2.40 16.66
CA GLU A 33 -10.60 3.72 17.30
C GLU A 33 -11.59 4.65 16.57
N ASP A 34 -12.36 4.17 15.60
CA ASP A 34 -13.20 4.99 14.71
C ASP A 34 -12.41 6.11 14.01
N LYS A 35 -11.19 5.81 13.54
CA LYS A 35 -10.29 6.73 12.82
C LYS A 35 -9.89 6.19 11.45
N THR A 36 -9.16 7.03 10.72
CA THR A 36 -8.52 6.74 9.44
C THR A 36 -7.13 7.42 9.41
N THR A 37 -6.32 7.18 8.39
CA THR A 37 -5.13 8.02 8.13
C THR A 37 -5.51 9.45 7.77
N GLY A 38 -4.63 10.41 8.10
CA GLY A 38 -4.87 11.84 7.94
C GLY A 38 -5.69 12.44 9.09
N ASP A 39 -5.99 13.73 9.01
CA ASP A 39 -6.60 14.47 10.13
C ASP A 39 -8.15 14.46 10.11
N ASN A 40 -8.76 13.98 9.04
CA ASN A 40 -10.22 13.99 8.86
C ASN A 40 -10.83 12.63 9.22
N HIS A 41 -11.35 12.51 10.44
CA HIS A 41 -12.05 11.33 10.94
C HIS A 41 -13.58 11.52 10.94
N SER A 42 -14.14 12.18 9.93
CA SER A 42 -15.59 12.24 9.78
C SER A 42 -16.18 10.83 9.63
N GLU A 43 -17.45 10.65 10.02
CA GLU A 43 -18.15 9.37 9.86
C GLU A 43 -18.08 8.82 8.43
N GLU A 44 -18.09 9.72 7.44
CA GLU A 44 -17.93 9.37 6.04
C GLU A 44 -16.54 8.78 5.73
N MET A 45 -15.46 9.38 6.23
CA MET A 45 -14.09 8.89 6.01
C MET A 45 -13.82 7.56 6.72
N VAL A 46 -14.35 7.40 7.93
CA VAL A 46 -14.31 6.14 8.67
C VAL A 46 -15.12 5.06 7.93
N HIS A 47 -16.25 5.43 7.35
CA HIS A 47 -17.05 4.52 6.53
C HIS A 47 -16.29 4.07 5.27
N TYR A 48 -15.61 4.97 4.56
CA TYR A 48 -14.76 4.61 3.41
C TYR A 48 -13.61 3.68 3.84
N THR A 49 -12.97 3.96 4.97
CA THR A 49 -11.91 3.11 5.53
C THR A 49 -12.41 1.70 5.81
N LYS A 50 -13.58 1.57 6.46
CA LYS A 50 -14.22 0.29 6.71
C LYS A 50 -14.48 -0.50 5.44
N MET A 51 -14.99 0.17 4.39
CA MET A 51 -15.21 -0.46 3.09
C MET A 51 -13.90 -0.90 2.44
N ASN A 52 -12.86 -0.08 2.53
CA ASN A 52 -11.55 -0.38 1.98
C ASN A 52 -10.90 -1.60 2.67
N VAL A 53 -10.91 -1.63 4.01
CA VAL A 53 -10.46 -2.78 4.80
C VAL A 53 -11.18 -4.07 4.39
N GLN A 54 -12.48 -4.03 4.14
CA GLN A 54 -13.23 -5.19 3.65
C GLN A 54 -12.83 -5.60 2.23
N ARG A 55 -12.53 -4.63 1.34
CA ARG A 55 -12.05 -4.90 -0.03
C ARG A 55 -10.68 -5.56 0.00
N MET A 56 -9.73 -5.01 0.76
CA MET A 56 -8.40 -5.59 0.94
C MET A 56 -8.48 -7.01 1.50
N LYS A 57 -9.25 -7.23 2.58
CA LYS A 57 -9.48 -8.59 3.14
C LYS A 57 -10.01 -9.59 2.11
N ARG A 58 -10.85 -9.13 1.16
CA ARG A 58 -11.33 -9.96 0.07
C ARG A 58 -10.23 -10.23 -0.95
N LEU A 59 -9.48 -9.20 -1.36
CA LEU A 59 -8.39 -9.33 -2.32
C LEU A 59 -7.29 -10.26 -1.80
N ASP A 60 -6.83 -10.06 -0.57
CA ASP A 60 -5.81 -10.88 0.09
C ASP A 60 -6.18 -12.38 0.10
N LYS A 61 -7.48 -12.68 0.17
CA LYS A 61 -7.99 -14.06 0.23
C LYS A 61 -8.34 -14.66 -1.12
N GLN A 62 -8.76 -13.85 -2.09
CA GLN A 62 -9.40 -14.33 -3.33
C GLN A 62 -8.56 -14.08 -4.58
N VAL A 63 -7.54 -13.24 -4.52
CA VAL A 63 -6.70 -12.96 -5.70
C VAL A 63 -5.83 -14.17 -5.98
N GLU A 64 -6.08 -14.79 -7.12
CA GLU A 64 -5.23 -15.82 -7.70
C GLU A 64 -4.63 -15.28 -8.99
N LEU A 65 -3.30 -15.28 -9.08
CA LEU A 65 -2.61 -14.92 -10.32
C LEU A 65 -2.69 -16.11 -11.28
N ASN A 66 -3.07 -15.83 -12.53
CA ASN A 66 -3.07 -16.89 -13.54
C ASN A 66 -1.64 -17.32 -13.90
N ASP A 67 -1.48 -18.59 -14.27
CA ASP A 67 -0.17 -19.19 -14.54
C ASP A 67 0.60 -18.46 -15.66
N SER A 68 -0.11 -17.94 -16.68
CA SER A 68 0.54 -17.18 -17.76
C SER A 68 1.19 -15.90 -17.24
N LEU A 69 0.53 -15.15 -16.36
CA LEU A 69 1.06 -13.93 -15.77
C LEU A 69 2.26 -14.25 -14.87
N VAL A 70 2.15 -15.27 -14.03
CA VAL A 70 3.26 -15.72 -13.17
C VAL A 70 4.49 -16.10 -14.01
N LYS A 71 4.27 -16.77 -15.14
CA LYS A 71 5.36 -17.14 -16.05
C LYS A 71 6.06 -15.91 -16.65
N GLU A 72 5.30 -14.92 -17.11
CA GLU A 72 5.86 -13.69 -17.66
C GLU A 72 6.62 -12.90 -16.59
N LEU A 73 6.06 -12.78 -15.37
CA LEU A 73 6.71 -12.09 -14.25
C LEU A 73 8.04 -12.74 -13.82
N ASN A 74 8.10 -14.07 -13.80
CA ASN A 74 9.34 -14.80 -13.49
C ASN A 74 10.40 -14.71 -14.60
N GLY A 75 10.04 -14.20 -15.78
CA GLY A 75 10.98 -13.98 -16.89
C GLY A 75 11.62 -12.59 -16.89
N LEU A 76 11.27 -11.73 -15.94
CA LEU A 76 11.87 -10.40 -15.78
C LEU A 76 13.17 -10.53 -14.98
N ASP A 77 14.24 -9.89 -15.47
CA ASP A 77 15.58 -9.96 -14.88
C ASP A 77 15.91 -8.73 -14.02
N GLU A 78 14.97 -7.81 -13.85
CA GLU A 78 15.13 -6.60 -13.04
C GLU A 78 14.58 -6.77 -11.63
N ASP A 79 15.26 -6.15 -10.66
CA ASP A 79 14.76 -5.98 -9.29
C ASP A 79 13.86 -4.74 -9.22
N TRP A 80 12.67 -4.91 -8.62
CA TRP A 80 11.68 -3.84 -8.49
C TRP A 80 11.44 -3.51 -7.02
N VAL A 81 11.41 -2.21 -6.70
CA VAL A 81 10.91 -1.72 -5.41
C VAL A 81 9.61 -0.97 -5.66
N TRP A 82 8.55 -1.41 -5.01
CA TRP A 82 7.23 -0.78 -5.07
C TRP A 82 7.05 0.11 -3.84
N LEU A 83 7.30 1.40 -4.00
CA LEU A 83 7.01 2.41 -2.99
C LEU A 83 5.64 3.01 -3.26
N VAL A 84 4.68 2.73 -2.37
CA VAL A 84 3.27 3.10 -2.55
C VAL A 84 2.89 4.20 -1.56
N LEU A 85 2.20 5.23 -2.05
CA LEU A 85 1.57 6.26 -1.22
C LEU A 85 0.06 6.02 -1.23
N THR A 86 -0.52 5.86 -0.05
CA THR A 86 -1.93 5.50 0.09
C THR A 86 -2.49 6.00 1.42
N GLU A 87 -3.82 6.02 1.51
CA GLU A 87 -4.59 6.36 2.68
C GLU A 87 -5.59 5.24 2.99
N ALA A 88 -5.89 5.03 4.28
CA ALA A 88 -6.77 3.96 4.72
C ALA A 88 -8.20 4.04 4.11
N TRP A 89 -8.67 5.26 3.82
CA TRP A 89 -9.97 5.51 3.19
C TRP A 89 -9.96 5.38 1.66
N CYS A 90 -8.78 5.34 1.02
CA CYS A 90 -8.65 5.26 -0.42
C CYS A 90 -8.94 3.83 -0.89
N GLY A 91 -10.07 3.64 -1.58
CA GLY A 91 -10.57 2.32 -1.96
C GLY A 91 -10.13 1.81 -3.33
N ASP A 92 -9.17 2.50 -3.96
CA ASP A 92 -8.55 2.18 -5.26
C ASP A 92 -7.31 1.31 -5.07
#